data_AF-A0A4U7KSC2-F1
#
_entry.id   AF-A0A4U7KSC2-F1
#
_cell.length_a   1.000
_cell.length_b   1.000
_cell.length_c   1.000
_cell.angle_alpha   90.00
_cell.angle_beta   90.00
_cell.angle_gamma   90.00
#
_symmetry.space_group_name_H-M   'P 1'
#
loop_
_entity.id
_entity.type
_entity.pdbx_description
1 polymer ?
#
loop_
_entity_poly.entity_id
_entity_poly.type
_entity_poly.pdbx_seq_one_letter_code
_entity_poly.pdbx_strand_id
1 'polypeptide(L)'
;MADGCPRDGRHHPYPEATASFTATLARIRTTLSRTSPNEQLLRDDAWPTILKRIHSALDSGKPITGAGPHRGLPMDVVVQTLKASWHVDGTWPVGPNAIQLLEEQSMERTRAEKGPEAKQDPSPDDIAKAYRRRGVHVDEPQQVPDDDW
;
A
#
# COMPACT_ATOMS: atom_id res chain seq x y z
N MET A 1 -32.30 40.83 28.37
CA MET A 1 -31.83 41.06 26.99
C MET A 1 -30.94 39.88 26.67
N ALA A 2 -31.48 38.89 25.97
CA ALA A 2 -30.75 37.69 25.56
C ALA A 2 -30.60 37.78 24.04
N ASP A 3 -29.42 38.23 23.60
CA ASP A 3 -29.04 38.25 22.19
C ASP A 3 -28.86 36.81 21.70
N GLY A 4 -29.86 36.32 20.97
CA GLY A 4 -29.79 35.07 20.24
C GLY A 4 -28.99 35.26 18.96
N CYS A 5 -27.74 34.77 18.93
CA CYS A 5 -27.00 34.59 17.68
C CYS A 5 -27.75 33.59 16.78
N PRO A 6 -28.15 33.95 15.54
CA PRO A 6 -28.65 32.97 14.59
C PRO A 6 -27.47 32.13 14.12
N ARG A 7 -27.47 30.84 14.47
CA ARG A 7 -26.60 29.83 13.86
C ARG A 7 -26.93 29.77 12.37
N ASP A 8 -26.13 30.44 11.56
CA ASP A 8 -26.19 30.40 10.09
C ASP A 8 -25.90 28.97 9.64
N GLY A 9 -26.96 28.19 9.46
CA GLY A 9 -26.95 26.78 9.05
C GLY A 9 -26.62 26.61 7.58
N ARG A 10 -25.48 27.13 7.12
CA ARG A 10 -24.96 26.83 5.79
C ARG A 10 -24.45 25.39 5.75
N HIS A 11 -25.38 24.44 5.70
CA HIS A 11 -25.14 23.13 5.13
C HIS A 11 -24.81 23.35 3.65
N HIS A 12 -23.52 23.46 3.33
CA HIS A 12 -23.07 23.24 1.97
C HIS A 12 -23.54 21.84 1.56
N PRO A 13 -24.30 21.68 0.46
CA PRO A 13 -24.65 20.37 -0.05
C PRO A 13 -23.35 19.72 -0.52
N TYR A 14 -22.78 18.90 0.35
CA TYR A 14 -21.70 18.00 -0.01
C TYR A 14 -22.20 17.14 -1.17
N PRO A 15 -21.45 17.04 -2.28
CA PRO A 15 -21.93 16.30 -3.45
C PRO A 15 -22.12 14.83 -3.08
N GLU A 16 -23.36 14.34 -3.02
CA GLU A 16 -23.63 12.95 -2.65
C GLU A 16 -22.96 11.96 -3.62
N ALA A 17 -22.79 10.72 -3.17
CA ALA A 17 -22.34 9.64 -4.04
C ALA A 17 -23.30 9.50 -5.23
N THR A 18 -22.76 9.21 -6.42
CA THR A 18 -23.60 9.08 -7.61
C THR A 18 -24.58 7.92 -7.46
N ALA A 19 -25.78 8.05 -8.02
CA ALA A 19 -26.77 6.96 -8.01
C ALA A 19 -26.23 5.65 -8.61
N SER A 20 -25.32 5.75 -9.58
CA SER A 20 -24.62 4.60 -10.16
C SER A 20 -23.69 3.92 -9.15
N PHE A 21 -22.99 4.68 -8.31
CA PHE A 21 -22.12 4.14 -7.27
C PHE A 21 -22.93 3.43 -6.19
N THR A 22 -24.02 4.04 -5.70
CA THR A 22 -24.87 3.44 -4.68
C THR A 22 -25.57 2.18 -5.18
N ALA A 23 -26.05 2.16 -6.43
CA ALA A 23 -26.61 0.96 -7.05
C ALA A 23 -25.56 -0.16 -7.20
N THR A 24 -24.33 0.19 -7.60
CA THR A 24 -23.22 -0.77 -7.70
C THR A 24 -22.89 -1.36 -6.33
N LEU A 25 -22.83 -0.51 -5.30
CA LEU A 25 -22.57 -0.92 -3.92
C LEU A 25 -23.66 -1.86 -3.39
N ALA A 26 -24.93 -1.56 -3.63
CA ALA A 26 -26.05 -2.41 -3.25
C ALA A 26 -25.93 -3.79 -3.92
N ARG A 27 -25.59 -3.83 -5.21
CA ARG A 27 -25.36 -5.09 -5.93
C ARG A 27 -24.23 -5.91 -5.30
N ILE A 28 -23.11 -5.27 -4.96
CA ILE A 28 -21.96 -5.92 -4.30
C ILE A 28 -22.40 -6.56 -2.98
N ARG A 29 -23.11 -5.79 -2.13
CA ARG A 29 -23.61 -6.28 -0.84
C ARG A 29 -24.54 -7.47 -1.00
N THR A 30 -25.49 -7.41 -1.94
CA THR A 30 -26.40 -8.53 -2.23
C THR A 30 -25.64 -9.78 -2.67
N THR A 31 -24.63 -9.63 -3.55
CA THR A 31 -23.80 -10.76 -3.99
C THR A 31 -23.02 -11.37 -2.84
N LEU A 32 -22.42 -10.53 -1.98
CA LEU A 32 -21.65 -10.98 -0.80
C LEU A 32 -22.55 -11.67 0.22
N SER A 33 -23.71 -11.10 0.56
CA SER A 33 -24.66 -11.73 1.48
C SER A 33 -25.16 -13.08 0.97
N ARG A 34 -25.40 -13.23 -0.34
CA ARG A 34 -25.83 -14.48 -0.96
C ARG A 34 -24.75 -15.56 -0.93
N THR A 35 -23.49 -15.18 -1.08
CA THR A 35 -22.36 -16.12 -1.22
C THR A 35 -21.59 -16.34 0.09
N SER A 36 -21.79 -15.50 1.10
CA SER A 36 -21.17 -15.60 2.43
C SER A 36 -21.25 -16.98 3.11
N PRO A 37 -22.33 -17.77 3.01
CA PRO A 37 -22.40 -19.05 3.72
C PRO A 37 -21.72 -20.22 2.99
N ASN A 38 -21.29 -20.05 1.74
CA ASN A 38 -20.67 -21.12 0.96
C ASN A 38 -19.42 -20.63 0.23
N GLU A 39 -18.26 -21.13 0.67
CA GLU A 39 -16.96 -20.82 0.11
C GLU A 39 -16.87 -21.14 -1.39
N GLN A 40 -17.45 -22.25 -1.85
CA GLN A 40 -17.44 -22.61 -3.27
C GLN A 40 -18.18 -21.56 -4.11
N LEU A 41 -19.36 -21.10 -3.65
CA LEU A 41 -20.10 -20.05 -4.35
C LEU A 41 -19.36 -18.71 -4.34
N LEU A 42 -18.62 -18.43 -3.28
CA LEU A 42 -17.80 -17.24 -3.19
C LEU A 42 -16.63 -17.29 -4.18
N ARG A 43 -15.95 -18.42 -4.30
CA ARG A 43 -14.83 -18.65 -5.25
C ARG A 43 -15.29 -18.73 -6.72
N ASP A 44 -16.39 -19.43 -6.98
CA ASP A 44 -16.82 -19.78 -8.35
C ASP A 44 -17.78 -18.76 -8.96
N ASP A 45 -18.58 -18.05 -8.15
CA ASP A 45 -19.60 -17.10 -8.63
C ASP A 45 -19.25 -15.65 -8.28
N ALA A 46 -19.14 -15.31 -6.99
CA ALA A 46 -18.93 -13.91 -6.58
C ALA A 46 -17.56 -13.37 -7.01
N TRP A 47 -16.51 -14.19 -6.89
CA TRP A 47 -15.14 -13.78 -7.19
C TRP A 47 -14.92 -13.35 -8.64
N PRO A 48 -15.13 -14.20 -9.67
CA PRO A 48 -14.90 -13.82 -11.05
C PRO A 48 -15.84 -12.71 -11.52
N THR A 49 -17.06 -12.66 -10.99
CA THR A 49 -18.11 -11.76 -11.48
C THR A 49 -17.93 -10.32 -11.01
N ILE A 50 -17.64 -10.10 -9.73
CA ILE A 50 -17.62 -8.75 -9.15
C ILE A 50 -16.41 -8.46 -8.26
N LEU A 51 -15.99 -9.39 -7.42
CA LEU A 51 -14.96 -9.11 -6.40
C LEU A 51 -13.56 -8.97 -7.00
N LYS A 52 -13.22 -9.75 -8.04
CA LYS A 52 -11.91 -9.64 -8.73
C LYS A 52 -11.65 -8.23 -9.28
N ARG A 53 -12.70 -7.59 -9.81
CA ARG A 53 -12.61 -6.22 -10.35
C ARG A 53 -12.37 -5.20 -9.24
N ILE A 54 -13.04 -5.38 -8.10
CA ILE A 54 -12.87 -4.54 -6.92
C ILE A 54 -11.48 -4.73 -6.33
N HIS A 55 -11.02 -5.98 -6.18
CA HIS A 55 -9.67 -6.31 -5.71
C HIS A 55 -8.60 -5.66 -6.59
N SER A 56 -8.71 -5.81 -7.91
CA SER A 56 -7.77 -5.17 -8.85
C SER A 56 -7.79 -3.64 -8.76
N ALA A 57 -8.96 -3.05 -8.51
CA ALA A 57 -9.06 -1.60 -8.30
C ALA A 57 -8.40 -1.16 -6.99
N LEU A 58 -8.55 -1.94 -5.91
CA LEU A 58 -7.89 -1.70 -4.63
C LEU A 58 -6.36 -1.80 -4.77
N ASP A 59 -5.86 -2.84 -5.46
CA ASP A 59 -4.42 -3.03 -5.71
C ASP A 59 -3.81 -1.89 -6.53
N SER A 60 -4.60 -1.29 -7.42
CA SER A 60 -4.12 -0.20 -8.28
C SER A 60 -3.85 1.11 -7.54
N GLY A 61 -4.35 1.27 -6.32
CA GLY A 61 -4.26 2.51 -5.54
C GLY A 61 -5.00 3.71 -6.14
N LYS A 62 -5.78 3.52 -7.21
CA LYS A 62 -6.49 4.60 -7.90
C LYS A 62 -7.75 5.04 -7.13
N PRO A 63 -8.04 6.34 -7.07
CA PRO A 63 -9.26 6.84 -6.43
C PRO A 63 -10.50 6.38 -7.20
N ILE A 64 -11.54 6.01 -6.45
CA ILE A 64 -12.78 5.48 -7.01
C ILE A 64 -13.70 6.62 -7.42
N THR A 65 -14.02 6.70 -8.71
CA THR A 65 -14.92 7.71 -9.28
C THR A 65 -16.35 7.51 -8.80
N GLY A 66 -17.03 8.61 -8.44
CA GLY A 66 -18.45 8.61 -8.08
C GLY A 66 -18.78 8.37 -6.59
N ALA A 67 -17.77 8.14 -5.73
CA ALA A 67 -17.97 7.91 -4.30
C ALA A 67 -18.33 9.18 -3.47
N GLY A 68 -18.25 10.38 -4.07
CA GLY A 68 -18.52 11.64 -3.37
C GLY A 68 -17.43 11.99 -2.31
N PRO A 69 -17.72 12.90 -1.35
CA PRO A 69 -16.78 13.35 -0.32
C PRO A 69 -16.39 12.26 0.68
N HIS A 70 -17.11 11.13 0.69
CA HIS A 70 -16.68 9.87 1.31
C HIS A 70 -15.93 9.02 0.27
N ARG A 71 -14.76 9.51 -0.13
CA ARG A 71 -13.95 9.12 -1.31
C ARG A 71 -13.40 7.68 -1.32
N GLY A 72 -14.20 6.66 -1.01
CA GLY A 72 -13.73 5.27 -1.00
C GLY A 72 -14.83 4.23 -0.98
N LEU A 73 -14.41 2.97 -1.12
CA LEU A 73 -15.29 1.85 -0.83
C LEU A 73 -15.53 1.76 0.68
N PRO A 74 -16.76 1.47 1.11
CA PRO A 74 -17.06 1.13 2.50
C PRO A 74 -16.14 0.00 3.00
N MET A 75 -15.66 0.15 4.23
CA MET A 75 -14.68 -0.77 4.82
C MET A 75 -15.21 -2.21 4.89
N ASP A 76 -16.52 -2.40 5.10
CA ASP A 76 -17.16 -3.72 5.07
C ASP A 76 -16.93 -4.44 3.73
N VAL A 77 -17.07 -3.72 2.62
CA VAL A 77 -16.88 -4.26 1.27
C VAL A 77 -15.41 -4.60 1.03
N VAL A 78 -14.49 -3.73 1.47
CA VAL A 78 -13.04 -3.96 1.34
C VAL A 78 -12.62 -5.22 2.11
N VAL A 79 -13.01 -5.33 3.38
CA VAL A 79 -12.69 -6.49 4.22
C VAL A 79 -13.23 -7.78 3.64
N GLN A 80 -14.47 -7.77 3.15
CA GLN A 80 -15.08 -8.96 2.55
C GLN A 80 -14.40 -9.34 1.23
N THR A 81 -14.01 -8.36 0.42
CA THR A 81 -13.28 -8.59 -0.83
C THR A 81 -11.89 -9.20 -0.57
N LEU A 82 -11.15 -8.67 0.41
CA LEU A 82 -9.83 -9.21 0.80
C LEU A 82 -9.94 -10.60 1.42
N LYS A 83 -10.93 -10.84 2.28
CA LYS A 83 -11.19 -12.19 2.77
C LYS A 83 -11.48 -13.13 1.61
N ALA A 84 -12.28 -12.72 0.65
CA ALA A 84 -12.60 -13.54 -0.51
C ALA A 84 -11.37 -13.87 -1.36
N SER A 85 -10.43 -12.93 -1.51
CA SER A 85 -9.18 -13.18 -2.22
C SER A 85 -8.38 -14.28 -1.55
N TRP A 86 -8.29 -14.26 -0.22
CA TRP A 86 -7.59 -15.27 0.55
C TRP A 86 -8.24 -16.65 0.53
N HIS A 87 -9.58 -16.71 0.38
CA HIS A 87 -10.24 -17.99 0.16
C HIS A 87 -9.85 -18.52 -1.23
N VAL A 88 -9.83 -17.67 -2.26
CA VAL A 88 -9.53 -18.09 -3.65
C VAL A 88 -8.08 -18.54 -3.83
N ASP A 89 -7.11 -17.82 -3.25
CA ASP A 89 -5.68 -18.16 -3.35
C ASP A 89 -5.27 -19.29 -2.38
N GLY A 90 -6.15 -19.71 -1.48
CA GLY A 90 -5.91 -20.77 -0.50
C GLY A 90 -5.03 -20.34 0.68
N THR A 91 -4.77 -19.04 0.84
CA THR A 91 -4.06 -18.48 2.01
C THR A 91 -4.95 -18.34 3.24
N TRP A 92 -6.26 -18.55 3.08
CA TRP A 92 -7.24 -18.65 4.17
C TRP A 92 -7.70 -20.10 4.42
N PRO A 93 -7.83 -20.55 5.69
CA PRO A 93 -7.46 -19.82 6.91
C PRO A 93 -5.95 -19.66 7.03
N VAL A 94 -5.53 -18.56 7.67
CA VAL A 94 -4.12 -18.30 8.00
C VAL A 94 -3.62 -19.45 8.88
N GLY A 95 -2.97 -20.44 8.25
CA GLY A 95 -2.40 -21.58 8.95
C GLY A 95 -1.25 -21.15 9.87
N PRO A 96 -0.79 -22.04 10.77
CA PRO A 96 0.27 -21.71 11.74
C PRO A 96 1.58 -21.20 11.08
N ASN A 97 1.81 -21.53 9.81
CA ASN A 97 3.01 -21.15 9.05
C ASN A 97 2.80 -19.94 8.13
N ALA A 98 1.61 -19.34 8.09
CA ALA A 98 1.32 -18.24 7.17
C ALA A 98 2.14 -16.98 7.48
N ILE A 99 2.52 -16.76 8.75
CA ILE A 99 3.40 -15.66 9.16
C ILE A 99 4.81 -15.85 8.57
N GLN A 100 5.35 -17.07 8.61
CA GLN A 100 6.67 -17.38 8.02
C GLN A 100 6.67 -17.17 6.49
N LEU A 101 5.63 -17.62 5.81
CA LEU A 101 5.50 -17.44 4.35
C LEU A 101 5.38 -15.95 3.96
N LEU A 102 4.69 -15.14 4.77
CA LEU A 102 4.61 -13.69 4.60
C LEU A 102 5.97 -13.01 4.82
N GLU A 103 6.73 -13.44 5.82
CA GLU A 103 8.08 -12.96 6.07
C GLU A 103 9.03 -13.32 4.91
N GLU A 104 8.98 -14.55 4.40
CA GLU A 104 9.78 -14.98 3.24
C GLU A 104 9.45 -14.16 1.98
N GLN A 105 8.17 -13.96 1.66
CA GLN A 105 7.78 -13.13 0.51
C GLN A 105 8.14 -11.65 0.68
N SER A 106 8.13 -11.14 1.91
CA SER A 106 8.57 -9.77 2.22
C SER A 106 10.07 -9.63 2.01
N MET A 107 10.85 -10.61 2.45
CA MET A 107 12.30 -10.67 2.24
C MET A 107 12.64 -10.80 0.76
N GLU A 108 11.92 -11.62 -0.01
CA GLU A 108 12.10 -11.75 -1.46
C GLU A 108 11.83 -10.43 -2.20
N ARG A 109 10.76 -9.71 -1.84
CA ARG A 109 10.49 -8.37 -2.41
C ARG A 109 11.58 -7.37 -2.06
N THR A 110 12.00 -7.33 -0.80
CA THR A 110 13.09 -6.45 -0.35
C THR A 110 14.41 -6.76 -1.07
N ARG A 111 14.67 -8.05 -1.34
CA ARG A 111 15.85 -8.50 -2.10
C ARG A 111 15.77 -8.12 -3.58
N ALA A 112 14.59 -8.19 -4.18
CA ALA A 112 14.37 -7.80 -5.58
C ALA A 112 14.45 -6.28 -5.76
N GLU A 113 14.06 -5.49 -4.75
CA GLU A 113 14.14 -4.02 -4.75
C GLU A 113 15.51 -3.48 -4.34
N LYS A 114 16.39 -4.31 -3.78
CA LYS A 114 17.78 -3.91 -3.48
C LYS A 114 18.51 -3.73 -4.82
N GLY A 115 18.53 -2.48 -5.29
CA GLY A 115 19.33 -2.04 -6.44
C GLY A 115 20.81 -2.41 -6.28
N PRO A 116 21.62 -2.28 -7.36
CA PRO A 116 23.01 -2.71 -7.35
C PRO A 116 23.74 -2.10 -6.15
N GLU A 117 24.50 -2.94 -5.43
CA GLU A 117 25.27 -2.52 -4.26
C GLU A 117 25.99 -1.21 -4.56
N ALA A 118 25.72 -0.19 -3.75
CA ALA A 118 26.45 1.07 -3.82
C ALA A 118 27.93 0.72 -3.75
N LYS A 119 28.67 1.02 -4.83
CA LYS A 119 30.12 0.89 -4.83
C LYS A 119 30.61 1.68 -3.63
N GLN A 120 31.24 1.01 -2.67
CA GLN A 120 31.81 1.67 -1.50
C GLN A 120 32.70 2.80 -2.02
N ASP A 121 32.47 4.01 -1.52
CA ASP A 121 33.30 5.15 -1.86
C ASP A 121 34.75 4.81 -1.48
N PRO A 122 35.73 5.02 -2.40
CA PRO A 122 37.11 4.69 -2.12
C PRO A 122 37.63 5.51 -0.93
N SER A 123 38.44 4.87 -0.09
CA SER A 123 39.08 5.56 1.03
C SER A 123 39.91 6.75 0.52
N PRO A 124 40.06 7.84 1.29
CA PRO A 124 40.96 8.94 0.96
C PRO A 124 42.37 8.48 0.52
N ASP A 125 42.88 7.39 1.12
CA ASP A 125 44.16 6.79 0.73
C ASP A 125 44.15 6.17 -0.68
N ASP A 126 43.06 5.51 -1.06
CA ASP A 126 42.89 4.93 -2.40
C ASP A 126 42.81 6.03 -3.46
N ILE A 127 42.15 7.14 -3.11
CA ILE A 127 42.10 8.35 -3.93
C ILE A 127 43.50 8.93 -4.10
N ALA A 128 44.24 9.14 -3.00
CA ALA A 128 45.60 9.67 -3.02
C ALA A 128 46.55 8.79 -3.86
N LYS A 129 46.45 7.46 -3.73
CA LYS A 129 47.22 6.50 -4.53
C LYS A 129 46.91 6.60 -6.02
N ALA A 130 45.65 6.80 -6.39
CA ALA A 130 45.24 6.97 -7.78
C ALA A 130 45.80 8.27 -8.39
N TYR A 131 45.82 9.37 -7.64
CA TYR A 131 46.40 10.64 -8.09
C TYR A 131 47.92 10.57 -8.23
N ARG A 132 48.64 9.93 -7.29
CA ARG A 132 50.08 9.70 -7.41
C ARG A 132 50.44 8.88 -8.64
N ARG A 133 49.66 7.84 -8.96
CA ARG A 133 49.84 7.06 -10.21
C ARG A 133 49.68 7.88 -11.48
N ARG A 134 48.91 8.97 -11.43
CA ARG A 134 48.72 9.92 -12.54
C ARG A 134 49.78 11.02 -12.58
N GLY A 135 50.81 10.94 -11.73
CA GLY A 135 51.88 11.93 -11.64
C GLY A 135 51.50 13.20 -10.89
N VAL A 136 50.34 13.22 -10.21
CA VAL A 136 49.93 14.33 -9.36
C VAL A 136 50.55 14.14 -7.97
N HIS A 137 51.36 15.10 -7.54
CA HIS A 137 51.91 15.08 -6.19
C HIS A 137 50.79 15.33 -5.18
N VAL A 138 50.52 14.33 -4.34
CA VAL A 138 49.59 14.43 -3.22
C VAL A 138 50.41 14.20 -1.96
N ASP A 139 50.53 15.25 -1.15
CA ASP A 139 51.25 15.21 0.13
C ASP A 139 50.71 14.10 1.03
N GLU A 140 51.57 13.55 1.88
CA GLU A 140 51.13 12.54 2.85
C GLU A 140 50.09 13.16 3.79
N PRO A 141 49.03 12.40 4.14
CA PRO A 141 48.03 12.89 5.06
C PRO A 141 48.71 13.24 6.37
N GLN A 142 48.65 14.52 6.74
CA GLN A 142 49.14 14.99 8.03
C GLN A 142 48.28 14.33 9.11
N GLN A 143 48.86 13.39 9.86
CA GLN A 143 48.23 12.89 11.07
C GLN A 143 48.16 14.07 12.04
N VAL A 144 46.98 14.67 12.15
CA VAL A 144 46.67 15.57 13.25
C VAL A 144 46.51 14.67 14.47
N PRO A 145 47.39 14.76 15.49
CA PRO A 145 47.14 14.04 16.73
C PRO A 145 45.82 14.53 17.33
N ASP A 146 44.95 13.60 17.73
CA ASP A 146 43.67 13.84 18.41
C ASP A 146 43.84 14.42 19.84
N ASP A 147 44.86 15.26 20.08
CA ASP A 147 45.11 15.94 21.36
C ASP A 147 44.93 17.45 21.18
N ASP A 148 43.67 17.87 21.20
CA ASP A 148 43.17 19.06 21.90
C ASP A 148 41.68 19.24 21.54
N TRP A 149 40.81 18.65 22.36
CA TRP A 149 39.38 18.95 22.43
C TRP A 149 39.11 19.97 23.54
#